data_AF-A0A2K8LUG6-F1
#
_entry.id   AF-A0A2K8LUG6-F1
#
_cell.length_a   1.000
_cell.length_b   1.000
_cell.length_c   1.000
_cell.angle_alpha   90.00
_cell.angle_beta   90.00
_cell.angle_gamma   90.00
#
_symmetry.space_group_name_H-M   'P 1'
#
loop_
_entity.id
_entity.type
_entity.pdbx_description
1 polymer ?
#
loop_
_entity_poly.entity_id
_entity_poly.type
_entity_poly.pdbx_seq_one_letter_code
_entity_poly.pdbx_strand_id
1 'polypeptide(L)'
;MILGALAIAFAGFIGGLTGFGASLVGTPLLLLIGFPLPQVVVINLIATMITRLAVLHRERAHIAWRRVAVLGTASLPGAAAGALTLHLLPPHALRILAGTVVVLSGLRLLLRPTREAHPATPAKQTIAGLLGGYLSTTTSLNGAPPAVLLASAKVPPRTFVGDLAGYFVVTNCLSLLLLITAGQFDTTNLGTQLPILVAAALAGNILGGRLIGRVPRALFDRAIVGLIVVSGAVTMLSA
;
A
#
# COMPACT_ATOMS: atom_id res chain seq x y z
N MET A 1 22.62 -2.25 10.31
CA MET A 1 22.00 -0.90 10.37
C MET A 1 22.06 -0.15 9.05
N ILE A 2 23.23 0.13 8.48
CA ILE A 2 23.37 0.88 7.21
C ILE A 2 22.59 0.21 6.06
N LEU A 3 22.75 -1.10 5.87
CA LEU A 3 22.01 -1.86 4.86
C LEU A 3 20.49 -1.76 5.04
N GLY A 4 20.00 -1.86 6.28
CA GLY A 4 18.57 -1.71 6.59
C GLY A 4 18.04 -0.31 6.27
N ALA A 5 18.82 0.72 6.59
CA ALA A 5 18.49 2.11 6.27
C ALA A 5 18.44 2.35 4.74
N LEU A 6 19.39 1.80 3.99
CA LEU A 6 19.38 1.88 2.53
C LEU A 6 18.19 1.15 1.91
N ALA A 7 17.90 -0.07 2.40
CA ALA A 7 16.75 -0.85 1.96
C ALA A 7 15.44 -0.12 2.19
N ILE A 8 15.22 0.42 3.40
CA ILE A 8 13.97 1.12 3.71
C ILE A 8 13.90 2.50 3.07
N ALA A 9 15.02 3.17 2.81
CA ALA A 9 15.04 4.39 2.01
C ALA A 9 14.65 4.09 0.55
N PHE A 10 15.16 3.01 -0.03
CA PHE A 10 14.77 2.58 -1.38
C PHE A 10 13.29 2.19 -1.46
N ALA A 11 12.78 1.47 -0.46
CA ALA A 11 11.36 1.18 -0.32
C ALA A 11 10.54 2.48 -0.20
N GLY A 12 10.99 3.42 0.64
CA GLY A 12 10.39 4.74 0.80
C GLY A 12 10.34 5.51 -0.52
N PHE A 13 11.42 5.48 -1.31
CA PHE A 13 11.51 6.08 -2.64
C PHE A 13 10.46 5.52 -3.61
N ILE A 14 10.36 4.19 -3.71
CA ILE A 14 9.33 3.55 -4.52
C ILE A 14 7.93 3.91 -4.01
N GLY A 15 7.72 3.92 -2.70
CA GLY A 15 6.45 4.29 -2.10
C GLY A 15 6.08 5.76 -2.25
N GLY A 16 7.06 6.66 -2.38
CA GLY A 16 6.87 8.08 -2.68
C GLY A 16 6.54 8.34 -4.14
N LEU A 17 7.08 7.52 -5.05
CA LEU A 17 6.75 7.55 -6.49
C LEU A 17 5.40 6.92 -6.79
N THR A 18 5.08 5.77 -6.18
CA THR A 18 3.92 4.94 -6.54
C THR A 18 2.75 5.09 -5.58
N GLY A 19 2.95 5.61 -4.38
CA GLY A 19 1.89 5.77 -3.37
C GLY A 19 1.57 4.51 -2.55
N PHE A 20 2.02 3.32 -2.94
CA PHE A 20 1.77 2.08 -2.17
C PHE A 20 2.91 1.05 -2.17
N GLY A 21 3.92 1.18 -3.04
CA GLY A 21 4.97 0.17 -3.19
C GLY A 21 6.03 0.09 -2.08
N ALA A 22 5.97 0.96 -1.07
CA ALA A 22 6.94 0.94 0.02
C ALA A 22 6.91 -0.40 0.77
N SER A 23 5.73 -0.87 1.20
CA SER A 23 5.63 -2.09 2.00
C SER A 23 5.95 -3.36 1.20
N LEU A 24 5.65 -3.35 -0.10
CA LEU A 24 5.94 -4.46 -1.02
C LEU A 24 7.43 -4.69 -1.21
N VAL A 25 8.23 -3.63 -1.18
CA VAL A 25 9.69 -3.71 -1.35
C VAL A 25 10.40 -3.74 0.01
N GLY A 26 9.91 -2.97 0.98
CA GLY A 26 10.55 -2.83 2.30
C GLY A 26 10.53 -4.11 3.11
N THR A 27 9.41 -4.85 3.13
CA THR A 27 9.27 -6.10 3.89
C THR A 27 10.28 -7.17 3.47
N PRO A 28 10.36 -7.59 2.19
CA PRO A 28 11.30 -8.63 1.78
C PRO A 28 12.76 -8.19 1.94
N LEU A 29 13.09 -6.92 1.71
CA LEU A 29 14.46 -6.44 1.87
C LEU A 29 14.91 -6.46 3.34
N LEU A 30 14.07 -6.04 4.28
CA LEU A 30 14.41 -6.08 5.70
C LEU A 30 14.55 -7.51 6.22
N LEU A 31 13.68 -8.43 5.77
CA LEU A 31 13.81 -9.85 6.09
C LEU A 31 15.11 -10.46 5.56
N LEU A 32 15.49 -10.12 4.32
CA LEU A 32 16.75 -10.60 3.72
C LEU A 32 17.99 -10.11 4.48
N ILE A 33 17.90 -8.94 5.10
CA ILE A 33 18.97 -8.35 5.94
C ILE A 33 19.02 -9.00 7.34
N GLY A 34 18.06 -9.86 7.67
CA GLY A 34 18.02 -10.61 8.93
C GLY A 34 17.20 -9.97 10.04
N PHE A 35 16.33 -8.99 9.74
CA PHE A 35 15.41 -8.46 10.75
C PHE A 35 14.31 -9.50 11.07
N PRO A 36 13.97 -9.70 12.36
CA PRO A 36 12.85 -10.53 12.75
C PRO A 36 11.53 -10.00 12.18
N LEU A 37 10.65 -10.90 11.72
CA LEU A 37 9.35 -10.54 11.15
C LEU A 37 8.53 -9.58 12.04
N PRO A 38 8.41 -9.79 13.37
CA PRO A 38 7.68 -8.86 14.24
C PRO A 38 8.24 -7.43 14.21
N GLN A 39 9.58 -7.29 14.18
CA GLN A 39 10.24 -5.99 14.08
C GLN A 39 10.00 -5.34 12.72
N VAL A 40 10.07 -6.10 11.63
CA VAL A 40 9.78 -5.61 10.27
C VAL A 40 8.37 -5.07 10.17
N VAL A 41 7.39 -5.76 10.76
CA VAL A 41 5.99 -5.32 10.79
C VAL A 41 5.88 -3.97 11.50
N VAL A 42 6.42 -3.83 12.70
CA VAL A 42 6.37 -2.58 13.48
C VAL A 42 7.09 -1.44 12.75
N ILE A 43 8.29 -1.68 12.23
CA ILE A 43 9.07 -0.69 11.45
C ILE A 43 8.27 -0.23 10.23
N ASN A 44 7.73 -1.15 9.44
CA ASN A 44 6.96 -0.82 8.26
C ASN A 44 5.69 -0.05 8.61
N LEU A 45 4.98 -0.42 9.67
CA LEU A 45 3.75 0.27 10.07
C LEU A 45 4.03 1.72 10.47
N ILE A 46 5.05 1.96 11.31
CA ILE A 46 5.42 3.30 11.76
C ILE A 46 5.98 4.13 10.60
N ALA A 47 6.92 3.57 9.84
CA ALA A 47 7.50 4.26 8.68
C ALA A 47 6.44 4.56 7.62
N THR A 48 5.53 3.63 7.35
CA THR A 48 4.42 3.86 6.41
C THR A 48 3.50 4.94 6.95
N MET A 49 3.09 4.90 8.21
CA MET A 49 2.23 5.95 8.77
C MET A 49 2.85 7.34 8.62
N ILE A 50 4.11 7.51 9.02
CA ILE A 50 4.81 8.80 8.97
C ILE A 50 5.00 9.27 7.52
N THR A 51 5.43 8.39 6.62
CA THR A 51 5.61 8.73 5.20
C THR A 51 4.28 9.07 4.54
N ARG A 52 3.18 8.38 4.87
CA ARG A 52 1.85 8.66 4.30
C ARG A 52 1.28 9.97 4.83
N LEU A 53 1.47 10.30 6.10
CA LEU A 53 1.12 11.62 6.63
C LEU A 53 1.92 12.74 5.94
N ALA A 54 3.21 12.53 5.69
CA ALA A 54 4.03 13.49 4.96
C ALA A 54 3.55 13.69 3.51
N VAL A 55 3.20 12.62 2.81
CA VAL A 55 2.62 12.68 1.45
C VAL A 55 1.25 13.35 1.48
N LEU A 56 0.40 12.98 2.44
CA LEU A 56 -0.94 13.56 2.63
C LEU A 56 -0.85 15.07 2.80
N HIS A 57 0.09 15.54 3.62
CA HIS A 57 0.35 16.96 3.82
C HIS A 57 0.89 17.64 2.55
N ARG A 58 1.89 17.04 1.89
CA ARG A 58 2.53 17.59 0.70
C ARG A 58 1.56 17.70 -0.48
N GLU A 59 0.76 16.67 -0.71
CA GLU A 59 -0.13 16.58 -1.87
C GLU A 59 -1.56 17.07 -1.57
N ARG A 60 -1.84 17.60 -0.37
CA ARG A 60 -3.20 17.96 0.11
C ARG A 60 -4.05 18.75 -0.88
N ALA A 61 -3.44 19.59 -1.72
CA ALA A 61 -4.11 20.40 -2.73
C ALA A 61 -4.60 19.58 -3.95
N HIS A 62 -3.99 18.43 -4.22
CA HIS A 62 -4.33 17.55 -5.35
C HIS A 62 -5.30 16.42 -4.95
N ILE A 63 -5.63 16.29 -3.66
CA ILE A 63 -6.40 15.17 -3.11
C ILE A 63 -7.90 15.37 -3.33
N ALA A 64 -8.55 14.31 -3.81
CA ALA A 64 -10.00 14.28 -3.84
C ALA A 64 -10.53 13.71 -2.51
N TRP A 65 -10.67 14.58 -1.51
CA TRP A 65 -11.07 14.19 -0.14
C TRP A 65 -12.34 13.33 -0.08
N ARG A 66 -13.32 13.60 -0.96
CA ARG A 66 -14.54 12.77 -1.07
C ARG A 66 -14.23 11.34 -1.49
N ARG A 67 -13.31 11.14 -2.45
CA ARG A 67 -12.89 9.81 -2.91
C ARG A 67 -12.11 9.08 -1.82
N VAL A 68 -11.21 9.78 -1.13
CA VAL A 68 -10.48 9.24 0.02
C VAL A 68 -11.43 8.81 1.13
N ALA A 69 -12.41 9.66 1.47
CA ALA A 69 -13.40 9.34 2.50
C ALA A 69 -14.19 8.07 2.14
N VAL A 70 -14.69 7.94 0.91
CA VAL A 70 -15.41 6.74 0.46
C VAL A 70 -14.52 5.50 0.48
N LEU A 71 -13.29 5.57 -0.06
CA LEU A 71 -12.36 4.44 -0.04
C LEU A 71 -12.00 4.02 1.38
N GLY A 72 -11.72 4.99 2.25
CA GLY A 72 -11.34 4.78 3.64
C GLY A 72 -12.48 4.18 4.46
N THR A 73 -13.66 4.79 4.44
CA THR A 73 -14.81 4.29 5.22
C THR A 73 -15.30 2.94 4.72
N ALA A 74 -15.29 2.69 3.41
CA ALA A 74 -15.65 1.39 2.84
C ALA A 74 -14.63 0.30 3.19
N SER A 75 -13.38 0.65 3.49
CA SER A 75 -12.35 -0.33 3.89
C SER A 75 -12.57 -0.91 5.28
N LEU A 76 -13.21 -0.16 6.20
CA LEU A 76 -13.48 -0.63 7.56
C LEU A 76 -14.36 -1.89 7.61
N PRO A 77 -15.56 -1.92 6.98
CA PRO A 77 -16.37 -3.13 6.94
C PRO A 77 -15.71 -4.26 6.15
N GLY A 78 -14.92 -3.93 5.10
CA GLY A 78 -14.15 -4.92 4.37
C GLY A 78 -13.08 -5.60 5.23
N ALA A 79 -12.34 -4.82 6.01
CA ALA A 79 -11.34 -5.31 6.95
C ALA A 79 -11.96 -6.19 8.04
N ALA A 80 -13.10 -5.76 8.60
CA ALA A 80 -13.85 -6.55 9.58
C ALA A 80 -14.33 -7.89 9.00
N ALA A 81 -14.90 -7.88 7.78
CA ALA A 81 -15.28 -9.10 7.09
C ALA A 81 -14.07 -10.03 6.85
N GLY A 82 -12.93 -9.47 6.45
CA GLY A 82 -11.69 -10.24 6.27
C GLY A 82 -11.19 -10.89 7.55
N ALA A 83 -11.23 -10.17 8.68
CA ALA A 83 -10.89 -10.70 9.99
C ALA A 83 -11.80 -11.86 10.42
N LEU A 84 -13.12 -11.75 10.18
CA LEU A 84 -14.06 -12.83 10.45
C LEU A 84 -13.81 -14.07 9.59
N THR A 85 -13.48 -13.88 8.32
CA THR A 85 -13.20 -15.00 7.40
C THR A 85 -11.86 -15.69 7.66
N LEU A 86 -10.94 -15.05 8.38
CA LEU A 86 -9.60 -15.57 8.62
C LEU A 86 -9.62 -16.89 9.43
N HIS A 87 -10.63 -17.07 10.27
CA HIS A 87 -10.83 -18.30 11.05
C HIS A 87 -11.70 -19.35 10.34
N LEU A 88 -12.37 -18.97 9.25
CA LEU A 88 -13.34 -19.81 8.55
C LEU A 88 -12.77 -20.42 7.27
N LEU A 89 -11.79 -19.77 6.64
CA LEU A 89 -11.19 -20.23 5.39
C LEU A 89 -9.70 -20.54 5.53
N PRO A 90 -9.18 -21.56 4.81
CA PRO A 90 -7.77 -21.85 4.78
C PRO A 90 -6.98 -20.67 4.16
N PRO A 91 -5.94 -20.15 4.84
CA PRO A 91 -5.16 -18.99 4.38
C PRO A 91 -4.58 -19.14 2.97
N HIS A 92 -4.18 -20.36 2.60
CA HIS A 92 -3.67 -20.69 1.26
C HIS A 92 -4.66 -20.34 0.16
N ALA A 93 -5.95 -20.70 0.30
CA ALA A 93 -6.96 -20.48 -0.72
C ALA A 93 -7.25 -18.98 -0.91
N LEU A 94 -7.30 -18.22 0.18
CA LEU A 94 -7.50 -16.77 0.15
C LEU A 94 -6.35 -16.06 -0.58
N ARG A 95 -5.10 -16.46 -0.29
CA ARG A 95 -3.91 -15.89 -0.94
C ARG A 95 -3.88 -16.17 -2.44
N ILE A 96 -4.17 -17.40 -2.86
CA ILE A 96 -4.23 -17.77 -4.29
C ILE A 96 -5.32 -16.99 -5.00
N LEU A 97 -6.54 -16.93 -4.45
CA LEU A 97 -7.66 -16.23 -5.07
C LEU A 97 -7.39 -14.73 -5.20
N ALA A 98 -6.99 -14.09 -4.11
CA ALA A 98 -6.67 -12.66 -4.09
C ALA A 98 -5.54 -12.32 -5.06
N GLY A 99 -4.44 -13.07 -5.00
CA GLY A 99 -3.30 -12.87 -5.88
C GLY A 99 -3.69 -13.05 -7.35
N THR A 100 -4.51 -14.05 -7.67
CA THR A 100 -5.02 -14.27 -9.04
C THR A 100 -5.85 -13.08 -9.52
N VAL A 101 -6.80 -12.60 -8.72
CA VAL A 101 -7.65 -11.44 -9.08
C VAL A 101 -6.80 -10.19 -9.30
N VAL A 102 -5.80 -9.95 -8.45
CA VAL A 102 -4.90 -8.80 -8.55
C VAL A 102 -4.02 -8.89 -9.79
N VAL A 103 -3.41 -10.06 -10.07
CA VAL A 103 -2.62 -10.30 -11.29
C VAL A 103 -3.47 -10.10 -12.54
N LEU A 104 -4.66 -10.69 -12.60
CA LEU A 104 -5.57 -10.57 -13.74
C LEU A 104 -6.00 -9.11 -13.95
N SER A 105 -6.23 -8.37 -12.87
CA SER A 105 -6.56 -6.94 -12.95
C SER A 105 -5.39 -6.11 -13.48
N GLY A 106 -4.18 -6.36 -13.00
CA GLY A 106 -2.96 -5.73 -13.51
C GLY A 106 -2.70 -6.07 -14.99
N LEU A 107 -2.83 -7.33 -15.36
CA LEU A 107 -2.66 -7.80 -16.74
C LEU A 107 -3.73 -7.20 -17.67
N ARG A 108 -4.98 -7.07 -17.21
CA ARG A 108 -6.02 -6.36 -17.97
C ARG A 108 -5.66 -4.90 -18.22
N LEU A 109 -5.11 -4.20 -17.23
CA LEU A 109 -4.63 -2.82 -17.40
C LEU A 109 -3.44 -2.75 -18.39
N LEU A 110 -2.59 -3.77 -18.43
CA LEU A 110 -1.44 -3.85 -19.34
C LEU A 110 -1.86 -4.14 -20.80
N LEU A 111 -2.74 -5.14 -20.98
CA LEU A 111 -3.14 -5.66 -22.29
C LEU A 111 -4.26 -4.86 -22.95
N ARG A 112 -5.08 -4.17 -22.15
CA ARG A 112 -6.13 -3.28 -22.65
C ARG A 112 -5.94 -1.88 -22.07
N PRO A 113 -4.89 -1.15 -22.50
CA PRO A 113 -4.76 0.27 -22.18
C PRO A 113 -5.91 1.01 -22.88
N THR A 114 -7.07 1.11 -22.21
CA THR A 114 -8.23 1.76 -22.79
C THR A 114 -7.88 3.21 -23.07
N ARG A 115 -8.16 3.72 -24.28
CA ARG A 115 -8.04 5.17 -24.57
C ARG A 115 -8.97 5.98 -23.68
N GLU A 116 -10.09 5.41 -23.26
CA GLU A 116 -11.09 6.03 -22.41
C GLU A 116 -10.78 5.84 -20.91
N ALA A 117 -11.01 6.90 -20.14
CA ALA A 117 -10.96 6.87 -18.68
C ALA A 117 -12.25 6.25 -18.15
N HIS A 118 -12.15 5.24 -17.29
CA HIS A 118 -13.33 4.67 -16.63
C HIS A 118 -13.59 5.44 -15.34
N PRO A 119 -14.65 6.25 -15.22
CA PRO A 119 -14.83 7.10 -14.05
C PRO A 119 -14.89 6.28 -12.77
N ALA A 120 -14.17 6.75 -11.75
CA ALA A 120 -14.20 6.22 -10.40
C ALA A 120 -15.52 6.66 -9.73
N THR A 121 -16.64 6.06 -10.12
CA THR A 121 -17.95 6.32 -9.54
C THR A 121 -17.98 5.94 -8.05
N PRO A 122 -18.87 6.52 -7.23
CA PRO A 122 -18.98 6.18 -5.80
C PRO A 122 -19.12 4.67 -5.56
N ALA A 123 -19.94 3.97 -6.35
CA ALA A 123 -20.07 2.51 -6.26
C ALA A 123 -18.73 1.78 -6.48
N LYS A 124 -17.97 2.15 -7.52
CA LYS A 124 -16.65 1.54 -7.76
C LYS A 124 -15.64 1.87 -6.67
N GLN A 125 -15.70 3.09 -6.11
CA GLN A 125 -14.89 3.49 -4.96
C GLN A 125 -15.23 2.63 -3.74
N THR A 126 -16.51 2.44 -3.42
CA THR A 126 -16.94 1.59 -2.30
C THR A 126 -16.47 0.15 -2.49
N ILE A 127 -16.64 -0.43 -3.68
CA ILE A 127 -16.18 -1.81 -3.98
C ILE A 127 -14.65 -1.91 -3.82
N ALA A 128 -13.89 -0.96 -4.38
CA ALA A 128 -12.44 -0.95 -4.24
C ALA A 128 -11.98 -0.76 -2.79
N GLY A 129 -12.69 0.06 -2.01
CA GLY A 129 -12.44 0.25 -0.58
C GLY A 129 -12.71 -1.02 0.22
N LEU A 130 -13.87 -1.66 0.01
CA LEU A 130 -14.25 -2.94 0.64
C LEU A 130 -13.23 -4.03 0.33
N LEU A 131 -12.91 -4.22 -0.95
CA LEU A 131 -11.90 -5.20 -1.37
C LEU A 131 -10.52 -4.87 -0.81
N GLY A 132 -10.12 -3.60 -0.82
CA GLY A 132 -8.85 -3.17 -0.23
C GLY A 132 -8.77 -3.46 1.26
N GLY A 133 -9.84 -3.20 2.01
CA GLY A 133 -9.94 -3.54 3.42
C GLY A 133 -9.89 -5.04 3.68
N TYR A 134 -10.69 -5.81 2.94
CA TYR A 134 -10.73 -7.28 3.04
C TYR A 134 -9.37 -7.91 2.74
N LEU A 135 -8.73 -7.47 1.65
CA LEU A 135 -7.40 -7.94 1.27
C LEU A 135 -6.32 -7.43 2.22
N SER A 136 -6.52 -6.30 2.90
CA SER A 136 -5.60 -5.81 3.93
C SER A 136 -5.45 -6.81 5.08
N THR A 137 -6.57 -7.37 5.56
CA THR A 137 -6.58 -8.28 6.71
C THR A 137 -6.26 -9.72 6.33
N THR A 138 -6.62 -10.15 5.11
CA THR A 138 -6.44 -11.54 4.67
C THR A 138 -5.11 -11.80 3.95
N THR A 139 -4.62 -10.87 3.13
CA THR A 139 -3.51 -11.13 2.18
C THR A 139 -2.48 -10.00 2.11
N SER A 140 -2.64 -8.95 2.91
CA SER A 140 -1.78 -7.74 2.92
C SER A 140 -1.72 -6.98 1.59
N LEU A 141 -2.69 -7.17 0.69
CA LEU A 141 -2.80 -6.49 -0.61
C LEU A 141 -3.70 -5.23 -0.55
N ASN A 142 -3.64 -4.49 0.56
CA ASN A 142 -4.51 -3.35 0.84
C ASN A 142 -4.53 -2.28 -0.26
N GLY A 143 -3.37 -1.99 -0.87
CA GLY A 143 -3.23 -0.98 -1.90
C GLY A 143 -3.72 -1.37 -3.29
N ALA A 144 -3.81 -2.67 -3.60
CA ALA A 144 -3.99 -3.12 -4.97
C ALA A 144 -5.37 -2.77 -5.56
N PRO A 145 -6.52 -3.01 -4.87
CA PRO A 145 -7.82 -2.66 -5.44
C PRO A 145 -8.03 -1.14 -5.65
N PRO A 146 -7.70 -0.26 -4.69
CA PRO A 146 -7.73 1.18 -4.93
C PRO A 146 -6.76 1.62 -6.05
N ALA A 147 -5.57 1.03 -6.13
CA ALA A 147 -4.61 1.33 -7.19
C ALA A 147 -5.14 0.94 -8.58
N VAL A 148 -5.74 -0.24 -8.73
CA VAL A 148 -6.39 -0.70 -9.98
C VAL A 148 -7.51 0.27 -10.36
N LEU A 149 -8.36 0.68 -9.41
CA LEU A 149 -9.44 1.63 -9.67
C LEU A 149 -8.88 2.98 -10.17
N LEU A 150 -7.94 3.57 -9.45
CA LEU A 150 -7.39 4.89 -9.78
C LEU A 150 -6.61 4.86 -11.11
N ALA A 151 -5.90 3.77 -11.40
CA ALA A 151 -5.22 3.55 -12.68
C ALA A 151 -6.24 3.45 -13.83
N SER A 152 -7.31 2.67 -13.66
CA SER A 152 -8.38 2.54 -14.67
C SER A 152 -9.13 3.86 -14.91
N ALA A 153 -9.24 4.69 -13.86
CA ALA A 153 -9.83 6.01 -13.90
C ALA A 153 -8.86 7.09 -14.41
N LYS A 154 -7.62 6.71 -14.78
CA LYS A 154 -6.64 7.60 -15.36
C LYS A 154 -6.32 8.82 -14.49
N VAL A 155 -6.37 8.64 -13.17
CA VAL A 155 -6.12 9.69 -12.19
C VAL A 155 -4.67 10.22 -12.35
N PRO A 156 -4.44 11.54 -12.32
CA PRO A 156 -3.09 12.10 -12.43
C PRO A 156 -2.16 11.59 -11.32
N PRO A 157 -0.85 11.41 -11.56
CA PRO A 157 0.08 10.80 -10.60
C PRO A 157 0.06 11.43 -9.19
N ARG A 158 0.03 12.76 -9.10
CA ARG A 158 -0.03 13.47 -7.80
C ARG A 158 -1.32 13.17 -7.04
N THR A 159 -2.46 13.24 -7.72
CA THR A 159 -3.76 12.90 -7.13
C THR A 159 -3.83 11.42 -6.76
N PHE A 160 -3.29 10.53 -7.60
CA PHE A 160 -3.24 9.09 -7.33
C PHE A 160 -2.50 8.80 -6.03
N VAL A 161 -1.30 9.35 -5.88
CA VAL A 161 -0.46 9.14 -4.69
C VAL A 161 -1.02 9.84 -3.46
N GLY A 162 -1.61 11.03 -3.62
CA GLY A 162 -2.30 11.74 -2.54
C GLY A 162 -3.53 10.99 -2.03
N ASP A 163 -4.38 10.47 -2.94
CA ASP A 163 -5.57 9.72 -2.56
C ASP A 163 -5.22 8.41 -1.85
N LEU A 164 -4.24 7.68 -2.38
CA LEU A 164 -3.73 6.48 -1.72
C LEU A 164 -3.11 6.81 -0.36
N ALA A 165 -2.40 7.93 -0.21
CA ALA A 165 -1.88 8.34 1.08
C ALA A 165 -3.00 8.55 2.11
N GLY A 166 -4.09 9.24 1.73
CA GLY A 166 -5.24 9.40 2.60
C GLY A 166 -5.92 8.08 2.96
N TYR A 167 -6.12 7.20 1.97
CA TYR A 167 -6.64 5.85 2.18
C TYR A 167 -5.77 5.06 3.17
N PHE A 168 -4.46 5.06 2.97
CA PHE A 168 -3.53 4.33 3.84
C PHE A 168 -3.46 4.89 5.24
N VAL A 169 -3.62 6.19 5.45
CA VAL A 169 -3.69 6.75 6.81
C VAL A 169 -4.87 6.13 7.56
N VAL A 170 -6.05 6.06 6.93
CA VAL A 170 -7.24 5.43 7.54
C VAL A 170 -6.98 3.96 7.85
N THR A 171 -6.48 3.19 6.88
CA THR A 171 -6.23 1.74 7.10
C THR A 171 -5.12 1.49 8.11
N ASN A 172 -4.05 2.29 8.12
CA ASN A 172 -2.97 2.13 9.08
C ASN A 172 -3.42 2.48 10.50
N CYS A 173 -4.33 3.45 10.68
CA CYS A 173 -4.91 3.72 12.01
C CYS A 173 -5.64 2.49 12.54
N LEU A 174 -6.43 1.81 11.70
CA LEU A 174 -7.09 0.57 12.07
C LEU A 174 -6.07 -0.53 12.40
N SER A 175 -5.04 -0.72 11.56
CA SER A 175 -4.00 -1.73 11.80
C SER A 175 -3.22 -1.46 13.09
N LEU A 176 -2.89 -0.21 13.40
CA LEU A 176 -2.25 0.17 14.66
C LEU A 176 -3.15 -0.14 15.86
N LEU A 177 -4.42 0.25 15.79
CA LEU A 177 -5.38 -0.03 16.85
C LEU A 177 -5.46 -1.53 17.15
N LEU A 178 -5.62 -2.35 16.10
CA LEU A 178 -5.67 -3.81 16.23
C LEU A 178 -4.39 -4.37 16.85
N LEU A 179 -3.22 -3.93 16.38
CA LEU A 179 -1.92 -4.41 16.86
C LEU A 179 -1.68 -4.07 18.34
N ILE A 180 -2.08 -2.86 18.76
CA ILE A 180 -2.02 -2.42 20.16
C ILE A 180 -2.98 -3.24 21.02
N THR A 181 -4.23 -3.42 20.59
CA THR A 181 -5.21 -4.21 21.35
C THR A 181 -4.85 -5.69 21.46
N ALA A 182 -4.11 -6.22 20.49
CA ALA A 182 -3.60 -7.59 20.50
C ALA A 182 -2.34 -7.78 21.36
N GLY A 183 -1.80 -6.70 21.96
CA GLY A 183 -0.56 -6.74 22.73
C GLY A 183 0.69 -7.07 21.89
N GLN A 184 0.59 -7.00 20.56
CA GLN A 184 1.69 -7.32 19.64
C GLN A 184 2.50 -6.09 19.22
N PHE A 185 2.22 -4.94 19.83
CA PHE A 185 2.98 -3.71 19.62
C PHE A 185 4.18 -3.67 20.58
N ASP A 186 5.26 -4.36 20.22
CA ASP A 186 6.51 -4.32 20.98
C ASP A 186 7.57 -3.47 20.26
N THR A 187 8.01 -2.41 20.92
CA THR A 187 9.08 -1.50 20.47
C THR A 187 10.34 -1.59 21.32
N THR A 188 10.35 -2.46 22.33
CA THR A 188 11.39 -2.53 23.38
C THR A 188 12.77 -2.80 22.81
N ASN A 189 12.85 -3.57 21.72
CA ASN A 189 14.11 -3.94 21.06
C ASN A 189 14.52 -3.01 19.89
N LEU A 190 13.76 -1.93 19.63
CA LEU A 190 13.95 -1.08 18.46
C LEU A 190 14.49 0.33 18.79
N GLY A 191 14.77 0.63 20.07
CA GLY A 191 15.03 1.96 20.62
C GLY A 191 15.79 2.94 19.72
N THR A 192 17.06 2.66 19.39
CA THR A 192 17.89 3.56 18.56
C THR A 192 17.76 3.29 17.06
N GLN A 193 17.28 2.10 16.67
CA GLN A 193 17.21 1.69 15.27
C GLN A 193 15.99 2.28 14.56
N LEU A 194 14.85 2.35 15.26
CA LEU A 194 13.58 2.81 14.70
C LEU A 194 13.64 4.24 14.17
N PRO A 195 14.17 5.25 14.90
CA PRO A 195 14.22 6.62 14.40
C PRO A 195 15.06 6.73 13.12
N ILE A 196 16.18 5.99 13.06
CA ILE A 196 17.08 6.00 11.89
C ILE A 196 16.38 5.38 10.67
N LEU A 197 15.72 4.25 10.84
CA LEU A 197 15.00 3.57 9.76
C LEU A 197 13.81 4.40 9.27
N VAL A 198 13.06 5.01 10.18
CA VAL A 198 11.95 5.91 9.86
C VAL A 198 12.45 7.15 9.12
N ALA A 199 13.54 7.78 9.58
CA ALA A 199 14.13 8.92 8.91
C ALA A 199 14.63 8.56 7.51
N ALA A 200 15.25 7.39 7.34
CA ALA A 200 15.68 6.89 6.04
C ALA A 200 14.49 6.65 5.10
N ALA A 201 13.41 6.02 5.60
CA ALA A 201 12.18 5.81 4.85
C ALA A 201 11.55 7.14 4.40
N LEU A 202 11.52 8.13 5.30
CA LEU A 202 11.00 9.46 5.04
C LEU A 202 11.85 10.21 4.01
N ALA A 203 13.18 10.17 4.13
CA ALA A 203 14.09 10.76 3.15
C ALA A 203 13.87 10.17 1.76
N GLY A 204 13.81 8.83 1.67
CA GLY A 204 13.48 8.13 0.43
C GLY A 204 12.14 8.57 -0.15
N ASN A 205 11.10 8.61 0.68
CA ASN A 205 9.76 9.02 0.27
C ASN A 205 9.69 10.46 -0.24
N ILE A 206 10.38 11.39 0.43
CA ILE A 206 10.48 12.79 0.00
C ILE A 206 11.18 12.88 -1.36
N LEU A 207 12.28 12.14 -1.56
CA LEU A 207 13.01 12.10 -2.83
C LEU A 207 12.14 11.56 -3.96
N GLY A 208 11.50 10.40 -3.76
CA GLY A 208 10.60 9.80 -4.75
C GLY A 208 9.41 10.71 -5.06
N GLY A 209 8.82 11.31 -4.03
CA GLY A 209 7.71 12.22 -4.15
C GLY A 209 8.02 13.53 -4.89
N ARG A 210 9.24 14.06 -4.80
CA ARG A 210 9.67 15.22 -5.59
C ARG A 210 9.79 14.92 -7.09
N LEU A 211 10.03 13.66 -7.43
CA LEU A 211 10.15 13.20 -8.81
C LEU A 211 8.79 12.88 -9.44
N ILE A 212 7.74 12.64 -8.67
CA ILE A 212 6.43 12.21 -9.19
C ILE A 212 5.86 13.16 -10.26
N GLY A 213 6.04 14.47 -10.09
CA GLY A 213 5.57 15.48 -11.06
C GLY A 213 6.42 15.57 -12.33
N ARG A 214 7.59 14.93 -12.35
CA ARG A 214 8.52 14.89 -13.49
C ARG A 214 8.48 13.56 -14.24
N VAL A 215 7.85 12.52 -13.68
CA VAL A 215 7.77 11.20 -14.33
C VAL A 215 6.73 11.26 -15.45
N PRO A 216 7.11 10.89 -16.69
CA PRO A 216 6.15 10.73 -17.78
C PRO A 216 5.03 9.76 -17.41
N ARG A 217 3.80 10.14 -17.71
CA ARG A 217 2.61 9.35 -17.37
C ARG A 217 2.72 7.88 -17.79
N ALA A 218 3.23 7.62 -18.99
CA ALA A 218 3.39 6.25 -19.49
C ALA A 218 4.31 5.39 -18.62
N LEU A 219 5.38 5.97 -18.06
CA LEU A 219 6.28 5.26 -17.14
C LEU A 219 5.62 5.04 -15.79
N PHE A 220 4.88 6.04 -15.28
CA PHE A 220 4.11 5.90 -14.05
C PHE A 220 3.09 4.76 -14.16
N ASP A 221 2.24 4.78 -15.19
CA ASP A 221 1.20 3.76 -15.39
C ASP A 221 1.82 2.35 -15.51
N ARG A 222 2.93 2.20 -16.25
CA ARG A 222 3.68 0.93 -16.34
C ARG A 222 4.24 0.48 -14.99
N ALA A 223 4.80 1.40 -14.20
CA ALA A 223 5.34 1.08 -12.88
C ALA A 223 4.23 0.62 -11.93
N ILE A 224 3.08 1.31 -11.92
CA ILE A 224 1.91 0.91 -11.11
C ILE A 224 1.43 -0.48 -11.50
N VAL A 225 1.24 -0.73 -12.80
CA VAL A 225 0.78 -2.04 -13.30
C VAL A 225 1.78 -3.14 -12.98
N GLY A 226 3.08 -2.90 -13.19
CA GLY A 226 4.12 -3.86 -12.84
C GLY A 226 4.08 -4.20 -11.35
N LEU A 227 3.89 -3.20 -10.49
CA LEU A 227 3.82 -3.39 -9.05
C LEU A 227 2.54 -4.15 -8.61
N ILE A 228 1.40 -3.91 -9.26
CA ILE A 228 0.17 -4.70 -9.09
C ILE A 228 0.40 -6.16 -9.47
N VAL A 229 1.00 -6.43 -10.63
CA VAL A 229 1.25 -7.81 -11.11
C VAL A 229 2.23 -8.53 -10.20
N VAL A 230 3.35 -7.89 -9.85
CA VAL A 230 4.37 -8.48 -8.97
C VAL A 230 3.79 -8.76 -7.59
N SER A 231 3.05 -7.81 -7.00
CA SER A 231 2.43 -8.04 -5.69
C SER A 231 1.47 -9.22 -5.69
N GLY A 232 0.58 -9.31 -6.69
CA GLY A 232 -0.34 -10.44 -6.81
C GLY A 232 0.39 -11.77 -7.01
N ALA A 233 1.43 -11.82 -7.84
CA ALA A 233 2.22 -13.02 -8.08
C ALA A 233 2.97 -13.49 -6.82
N VAL A 234 3.61 -12.56 -6.09
CA VAL A 234 4.29 -12.87 -4.81
C VAL A 234 3.30 -13.42 -3.79
N THR A 235 2.09 -12.84 -3.71
CA THR A 235 1.05 -13.36 -2.80
C THR A 235 0.62 -14.77 -3.16
N MET A 236 0.52 -15.12 -4.45
CA MET A 236 0.22 -16.49 -4.89
C MET A 236 1.36 -17.47 -4.57
N LEU A 237 2.61 -17.07 -4.77
CA LEU A 237 3.77 -17.92 -4.51
C LEU A 237 4.04 -18.12 -3.02
N SER A 238 3.64 -17.16 -2.19
CA SER A 238 3.74 -17.24 -0.72
C SER A 238 2.51 -17.90 -0.09
N ALA A 239 1.59 -18.43 -0.90
CA ALA A 239 0.31 -18.95 -0.45
C ALA A 239 0.48 -20.12 0.50
#